data_AF-A0A1F5PYB6-F1
#
_entry.id   AF-A0A1F5PYB6-F1
#
_cell.length_a   1.000
_cell.length_b   1.000
_cell.length_c   1.000
_cell.angle_alpha   90.00
_cell.angle_beta   90.00
_cell.angle_gamma   90.00
#
_symmetry.space_group_name_H-M   'P 1'
#
loop_
_entity.id
_entity.type
_entity.pdbx_description
1 polymer ?
#
loop_
_entity_poly.entity_id
_entity_poly.type
_entity_poly.pdbx_seq_one_letter_code
_entity_poly.pdbx_strand_id
1 'polypeptide(L)'
;MRGKPQFMITYDCSSCGQDFAVTEFQKPVCFYCQAQVGFTIAKKEKLTPVVMAARLKLVTDRMMENLQKAYAVRPEEVDEQELLSAMKKAKDLKDQINNLSLNDSKSNSRE
;
A
#
# COMPACT_ATOMS: atom_id res chain seq x y z
N MET A 1 -4.12 5.31 27.04
CA MET A 1 -4.30 4.47 25.84
C MET A 1 -4.45 5.40 24.64
N ARG A 2 -3.63 5.27 23.59
CA ARG A 2 -3.94 5.96 22.32
C ARG A 2 -5.17 5.27 21.72
N GLY A 3 -6.16 6.04 21.27
CA GLY A 3 -7.36 5.51 20.64
C GLY A 3 -7.06 4.74 19.34
N LYS A 4 -8.08 4.20 18.69
CA LYS A 4 -7.93 3.59 17.35
C LYS A 4 -7.63 4.68 16.31
N PRO A 5 -6.77 4.42 15.31
CA PRO A 5 -6.52 5.39 14.24
C PRO A 5 -7.82 5.69 13.50
N GLN A 6 -8.05 6.98 13.25
CA GLN A 6 -9.24 7.52 12.61
C GLN A 6 -8.96 7.92 11.16
N PHE A 7 -7.70 8.18 10.80
CA PHE A 7 -7.35 8.71 9.50
C PHE A 7 -6.22 7.92 8.84
N MET A 8 -6.33 7.77 7.53
CA MET A 8 -5.20 7.46 6.67
C MET A 8 -4.68 8.75 6.08
N ILE A 9 -3.37 8.97 6.18
CA ILE A 9 -2.69 10.11 5.58
C ILE A 9 -1.74 9.59 4.51
N THR A 10 -2.00 9.97 3.27
CA THR A 10 -1.16 9.69 2.12
C THR A 10 -0.21 10.86 1.91
N TYR A 11 1.08 10.56 1.79
CA TYR A 11 2.16 11.50 1.58
C TYR A 11 2.82 11.22 0.24
N ASP A 12 3.13 12.27 -0.53
CA ASP A 12 4.04 12.18 -1.68
C ASP A 12 5.47 12.40 -1.19
N CYS A 13 6.40 11.52 -1.58
CA CYS A 13 7.82 11.66 -1.27
C CYS A 13 8.54 12.42 -2.38
N SER A 14 9.09 13.60 -2.05
CA SER A 14 9.86 14.39 -3.03
C SER A 14 11.16 13.72 -3.46
N SER A 15 11.71 12.78 -2.66
CA SER A 15 12.99 12.13 -2.94
C SER A 15 12.89 11.04 -3.99
N CYS A 16 11.81 10.26 -4.03
CA CYS A 16 11.64 9.15 -4.98
C CYS A 16 10.37 9.25 -5.85
N GLY A 17 9.56 10.29 -5.64
CA GLY A 17 8.31 10.53 -6.39
C GLY A 17 7.19 9.53 -6.09
N GLN A 18 7.38 8.62 -5.12
CA GLN A 18 6.37 7.64 -4.72
C GLN A 18 5.53 8.18 -3.56
N ASP A 19 4.24 7.89 -3.58
CA ASP A 19 3.39 8.13 -2.42
C ASP A 19 3.31 6.91 -1.49
N PHE A 20 3.18 7.18 -0.21
CA PHE A 20 3.01 6.18 0.85
C PHE A 20 1.96 6.67 1.85
N ALA A 21 1.26 5.73 2.48
CA ALA A 21 0.20 6.06 3.43
C ALA A 21 0.49 5.48 4.80
N VAL A 22 0.26 6.27 5.84
CA VAL A 22 0.39 5.86 7.23
C VAL A 22 -0.80 6.37 8.04
N THR A 23 -1.00 5.81 9.23
CA THR A 23 -2.00 6.35 10.17
C THR A 23 -1.50 7.64 10.83
N GLU A 24 -2.41 8.44 11.38
CA GLU A 24 -2.05 9.71 12.04
C GLU A 24 -1.17 9.55 13.29
N PHE A 25 -0.99 8.33 13.79
CA PHE A 25 -0.13 8.05 14.94
C PHE A 25 1.31 7.74 14.57
N GLN A 26 1.58 7.47 13.30
CA GLN A 26 2.89 7.09 12.81
C GLN A 26 3.61 8.31 12.23
N LYS A 27 4.90 8.44 12.55
CA LYS A 27 5.75 9.39 11.86
C LYS A 27 5.92 8.92 10.41
N PRO A 28 5.79 9.80 9.41
CA PRO A 28 5.95 9.40 8.02
C PRO A 28 7.40 9.00 7.76
N VAL A 29 7.59 7.81 7.19
CA VAL A 29 8.87 7.32 6.63
C VAL A 29 8.54 6.70 5.28
N CYS A 30 9.23 7.12 4.23
CA CYS A 30 8.96 6.58 2.90
C CYS A 30 9.49 5.13 2.83
N PHE A 31 8.60 4.16 2.61
CA PHE A 31 9.00 2.75 2.54
C PHE A 31 9.92 2.45 1.35
N TYR A 32 9.83 3.22 0.27
CA TYR A 32 10.58 2.98 -0.97
C TYR A 32 12.05 3.43 -0.89
N CYS A 33 12.30 4.61 -0.32
CA CYS A 33 13.65 5.21 -0.27
C CYS A 33 14.16 5.47 1.13
N GLN A 34 13.39 5.11 2.17
CA GLN A 34 13.71 5.29 3.59
C GLN A 34 13.95 6.75 4.03
N ALA A 35 13.61 7.73 3.18
CA ALA A 35 13.60 9.12 3.57
C ALA A 35 12.69 9.33 4.80
N GLN A 36 13.02 10.32 5.63
CA GLN A 36 12.26 10.71 6.82
C GLN A 36 11.73 12.15 6.75
N VAL A 37 12.09 12.88 5.69
CA VAL A 37 11.72 14.27 5.42
C VAL A 37 11.44 14.44 3.93
N GLY A 38 10.89 15.60 3.54
CA GLY A 38 10.55 15.88 2.13
C GLY A 38 9.22 15.23 1.73
N PHE A 39 8.19 15.43 2.55
CA PHE A 39 6.86 14.87 2.31
C PHE A 39 5.82 15.98 2.20
N THR A 40 4.92 15.84 1.24
CA THR A 40 3.72 16.66 1.12
C THR A 40 2.49 15.79 1.34
N ILE A 41 1.52 16.25 2.14
CA ILE A 41 0.26 15.52 2.32
C ILE A 41 -0.52 15.60 1.01
N ALA A 42 -0.65 14.46 0.34
CA ALA A 42 -1.45 14.32 -0.87
C ALA A 42 -2.94 14.19 -0.52
N LYS A 43 -3.24 13.42 0.52
CA LYS A 43 -4.61 13.11 0.92
C LYS A 43 -4.70 12.77 2.40
N LYS A 44 -5.79 13.18 3.05
CA LYS A 44 -6.18 12.75 4.39
C LYS A 44 -7.63 12.33 4.37
N GLU A 45 -7.90 11.09 4.70
CA GLU A 45 -9.25 10.52 4.63
C GLU A 45 -9.56 9.65 5.85
N LYS A 46 -10.85 9.52 6.18
CA LYS A 46 -11.28 8.69 7.29
C LYS A 46 -10.91 7.23 7.01
N LEU A 47 -10.31 6.57 7.98
CA LEU A 47 -9.93 5.17 7.88
C LEU A 47 -11.20 4.30 7.89
N THR A 48 -11.54 3.75 6.73
CA THR A 48 -12.64 2.79 6.56
C THR A 48 -12.12 1.52 5.88
N PRO A 49 -12.85 0.39 5.95
CA PRO A 49 -12.48 -0.82 5.21
C PRO A 49 -12.32 -0.57 3.71
N VAL A 50 -13.17 0.26 3.11
CA VAL A 50 -13.10 0.63 1.69
C VAL A 50 -11.82 1.39 1.36
N VAL A 51 -11.44 2.37 2.18
CA VAL A 51 -10.18 3.12 2.00
C VAL A 51 -8.97 2.18 2.14
N MET A 52 -9.00 1.28 3.12
CA MET A 52 -7.92 0.31 3.31
C MET A 52 -7.81 -0.65 2.11
N ALA A 53 -8.92 -1.18 1.62
CA ALA A 53 -8.91 -2.07 0.46
C ALA A 53 -8.41 -1.36 -0.81
N ALA A 54 -8.86 -0.12 -1.05
CA ALA A 54 -8.36 0.69 -2.15
C ALA A 54 -6.84 0.92 -2.06
N ARG A 55 -6.33 1.20 -0.85
CA ARG A 55 -4.89 1.37 -0.63
C ARG A 55 -4.12 0.07 -0.85
N LEU A 56 -4.62 -1.04 -0.31
CA LEU A 56 -4.01 -2.36 -0.49
C LEU A 56 -3.92 -2.73 -1.97
N LYS A 57 -5.00 -2.51 -2.73
CA LYS A 57 -5.03 -2.74 -4.19
C LYS A 57 -3.92 -1.96 -4.89
N LEU A 58 -3.84 -0.66 -4.65
CA LEU A 58 -2.82 0.22 -5.25
C LEU A 58 -1.40 -0.21 -4.88
N VAL A 59 -1.15 -0.59 -3.62
CA VAL A 59 0.17 -1.07 -3.20
C VAL A 59 0.51 -2.39 -3.90
N THR A 60 -0.42 -3.34 -3.98
CA THR A 60 -0.17 -4.62 -4.65
C THR A 60 0.00 -4.50 -6.16
N ASP A 61 -0.71 -3.58 -6.81
CA ASP A 61 -0.52 -3.29 -8.23
C ASP A 61 0.91 -2.79 -8.47
N ARG A 62 1.40 -1.86 -7.65
CA ARG A 62 2.79 -1.37 -7.74
C ARG A 62 3.83 -2.42 -7.42
N MET A 63 3.57 -3.31 -6.45
CA MET A 63 4.48 -4.41 -6.16
C MET A 63 4.66 -5.30 -7.38
N MET A 64 3.56 -5.67 -8.06
CA MET A 64 3.62 -6.45 -9.29
C MET A 64 4.37 -5.72 -10.40
N GLU A 65 4.09 -4.43 -10.62
CA GLU A 65 4.79 -3.62 -11.63
C GLU A 65 6.29 -3.50 -11.34
N ASN A 66 6.68 -3.32 -10.08
CA ASN A 66 8.09 -3.21 -9.69
C ASN A 66 8.83 -4.53 -9.89
N LEU A 67 8.21 -5.67 -9.54
CA LEU A 67 8.79 -7.00 -9.78
C LEU A 67 8.95 -7.27 -11.28
N GLN A 68 7.94 -6.93 -12.09
CA GLN A 68 8.01 -7.07 -13.55
C GLN A 68 9.12 -6.20 -14.16
N LYS A 69 9.25 -4.95 -13.71
CA LYS A 69 10.31 -4.04 -14.15
C LYS A 69 11.70 -4.53 -13.74
N ALA A 70 11.85 -5.02 -12.51
CA ALA A 70 13.14 -5.56 -12.03
C ALA A 70 13.64 -6.70 -12.93
N TYR A 71 12.74 -7.63 -13.30
CA TYR A 71 13.05 -8.70 -14.23
C TYR A 71 13.44 -8.18 -15.63
N ALA A 72 12.68 -7.23 -16.16
CA ALA A 72 12.88 -6.73 -17.52
C ALA A 72 14.19 -5.96 -17.70
N VAL A 73 14.70 -5.31 -16.64
CA VAL A 73 15.89 -4.44 -16.72
C VAL A 73 17.18 -5.22 -16.49
N ARG A 74 17.19 -6.25 -15.62
CA ARG A 74 18.39 -7.03 -15.29
C ARG A 74 18.07 -8.50 -15.03
N PRO A 75 17.65 -9.26 -16.05
CA PRO A 75 17.27 -10.66 -15.87
C PRO A 75 18.43 -11.52 -15.34
N GLU A 76 19.68 -11.18 -15.66
CA GLU A 76 20.87 -11.94 -15.22
C GLU A 76 21.35 -11.65 -13.78
N GLU A 77 20.89 -10.57 -13.14
CA GLU A 77 21.23 -10.25 -11.73
C GLU A 77 20.18 -10.76 -10.73
N VAL A 78 19.07 -11.31 -11.23
CA VAL A 78 17.93 -11.71 -10.42
C VAL A 78 17.87 -13.22 -10.35
N ASP A 79 17.82 -13.77 -9.13
CA ASP A 79 17.47 -15.18 -8.94
C ASP A 79 16.03 -15.38 -9.45
N GLU A 80 15.92 -16.05 -10.59
CA GLU A 80 14.65 -16.29 -11.28
C GLU A 80 13.65 -17.01 -10.38
N GLN A 81 14.09 -17.94 -9.52
CA GLN A 81 13.20 -18.67 -8.63
C GLN A 81 12.66 -17.78 -7.52
N GLU A 82 13.51 -16.95 -6.90
CA GLU A 82 13.08 -16.00 -5.88
C GLU A 82 12.11 -14.98 -6.45
N LEU A 83 12.37 -14.48 -7.66
CA LEU A 83 11.51 -13.55 -8.35
C LEU A 83 10.15 -14.18 -8.71
N LEU A 84 10.12 -15.36 -9.32
CA LEU A 84 8.87 -16.05 -9.65
C LEU A 84 8.05 -16.34 -8.40
N SER A 85 8.71 -16.71 -7.29
CA SER A 85 8.08 -16.88 -5.98
C SER A 85 7.49 -15.56 -5.46
N ALA A 86 8.23 -14.45 -5.56
CA ALA A 86 7.75 -13.13 -5.16
C ALA A 86 6.56 -12.67 -6.03
N MET A 87 6.64 -12.84 -7.35
CA MET A 87 5.55 -12.52 -8.29
C MET A 87 4.30 -13.35 -8.00
N LYS A 88 4.45 -14.65 -7.70
CA LYS A 88 3.34 -15.50 -7.30
C LYS A 88 2.67 -15.00 -6.02
N LYS A 89 3.46 -14.72 -4.97
CA LYS A 89 2.93 -14.20 -3.70
C LYS A 89 2.21 -12.86 -3.89
N ALA A 90 2.78 -11.96 -4.67
CA ALA A 90 2.18 -10.66 -4.95
C ALA A 90 0.88 -10.80 -5.77
N LYS A 91 0.84 -11.72 -6.75
CA LYS A 91 -0.39 -12.05 -7.50
C LYS A 91 -1.46 -12.65 -6.59
N ASP A 92 -1.12 -13.64 -5.77
CA ASP A 92 -2.07 -14.30 -4.86
C ASP A 92 -2.66 -13.29 -3.88
N LEU A 93 -1.84 -12.37 -3.34
CA LEU A 93 -2.30 -11.27 -2.50
C LEU A 93 -3.23 -10.31 -3.25
N LYS A 94 -2.87 -9.91 -4.47
CA LYS A 94 -3.70 -9.06 -5.33
C LYS A 94 -5.05 -9.71 -5.62
N ASP A 95 -5.07 -11.01 -5.93
CA ASP A 95 -6.29 -11.78 -6.20
C ASP A 95 -7.18 -11.83 -4.96
N GLN A 96 -6.59 -12.06 -3.77
CA GLN A 96 -7.34 -12.00 -2.50
C GLN A 96 -7.95 -10.63 -2.25
N ILE A 97 -7.21 -9.54 -2.49
CA ILE A 97 -7.69 -8.17 -2.30
C ILE A 97 -8.83 -7.84 -3.28
N ASN A 98 -8.70 -8.24 -4.55
CA ASN A 98 -9.74 -8.00 -5.55
C ASN A 98 -11.03 -8.78 -5.23
N ASN A 99 -10.91 -9.91 -4.54
CA ASN A 99 -12.03 -10.74 -4.10
C ASN A 99 -12.56 -10.36 -2.72
N LEU A 100 -12.05 -9.29 -2.08
CA LEU A 100 -12.65 -8.75 -0.87
C LEU A 100 -14.06 -8.22 -1.20
N SER A 101 -15.07 -9.05 -0.93
CA SER A 101 -16.46 -8.58 -0.89
C SER A 101 -16.63 -7.74 0.38
N LEU A 102 -16.43 -6.44 0.23
CA LEU A 102 -16.82 -5.47 1.24
C LEU A 102 -18.34 -5.28 1.10
N ASN A 103 -19.10 -6.21 1.67
CA ASN A 103 -20.50 -5.95 1.95
C ASN A 103 -20.53 -4.71 2.84
N ASP A 104 -21.19 -3.65 2.38
CA ASP A 104 -21.52 -2.49 3.20
C ASP A 104 -22.43 -2.99 4.33
N SER A 105 -21.82 -3.49 5.40
CA SER A 105 -22.49 -3.79 6.66
C SER A 105 -22.99 -2.46 7.18
N LYS A 106 -24.23 -2.17 6.79
CA LYS A 106 -25.07 -1.08 7.29
C LYS A 106 -24.83 -0.92 8.78
N SER A 107 -24.55 0.32 9.13
CA SER A 107 -24.88 0.92 10.42
C SER A 107 -26.02 0.18 11.14
N ASN A 108 -25.70 -0.52 12.22
CA ASN A 108 -26.56 -0.54 13.39
C ASN A 108 -25.93 0.40 14.42
N SER A 109 -26.18 1.68 14.19
CA SER A 109 -26.14 2.71 15.21
C SER A 109 -27.59 3.05 15.54
N ARG A 110 -27.95 2.95 16.84
CA ARG A 110 -29.23 3.30 17.49
C ARG A 110 -30.30 2.22 17.30
N GLU A 111 -30.99 1.72 18.33
CA GLU A 111 -31.30 2.19 19.70
C GLU A 111 -31.48 0.97 20.62
#